data_AF-A0A4U8TI30-F1
#
_entry.id   AF-A0A4U8TI30-F1
#
_cell.length_a   1.000
_cell.length_b   1.000
_cell.length_c   1.000
_cell.angle_alpha   90.00
_cell.angle_beta   90.00
_cell.angle_gamma   90.00
#
_symmetry.space_group_name_H-M   'P 1'
#
loop_
_entity.id
_entity.type
_entity.pdbx_description
1 polymer ?
#
loop_
_entity_poly.entity_id
_entity_poly.type
_entity_poly.pdbx_seq_one_letter_code
_entity_poly.pdbx_strand_id
1 'polypeptide(L)' 'MLLLLSALLLSGCARVEYVEVLIPTKCSVAKRERPSKSGKVSVDVKAIFAYTQALERDLKMCRGDKIQ' A
#
# COMPACT_ATOMS: atom_id res chain seq x y z
N MET A 1 31.71 28.96 -31.97
CA MET A 1 31.79 27.53 -31.60
C MET A 1 31.30 27.28 -30.17
N LEU A 2 31.85 27.96 -29.15
CA LEU A 2 31.50 27.73 -27.73
C LEU A 2 30.00 27.92 -27.39
N LEU A 3 29.34 28.92 -27.99
CA LEU A 3 27.90 29.20 -27.80
C LEU A 3 26.97 28.09 -28.34
N LEU A 4 27.39 27.39 -29.39
CA LEU A 4 26.63 26.27 -29.95
C LEU A 4 26.77 25.04 -29.04
N LEU A 5 27.96 24.77 -28.53
CA LEU A 5 28.22 23.70 -27.56
C LEU A 5 27.40 23.89 -26.28
N SER A 6 27.28 25.12 -25.77
CA SER A 6 26.42 25.39 -24.61
C SER A 6 24.94 25.16 -24.91
N ALA A 7 24.45 25.53 -26.11
CA ALA A 7 23.06 25.32 -26.48
C ALA A 7 22.67 23.83 -26.53
N LEU A 8 23.57 22.95 -26.99
CA LEU A 8 23.34 21.50 -26.98
C LEU A 8 23.33 20.89 -25.55
N LEU A 9 24.07 21.49 -24.62
CA LEU A 9 24.10 21.03 -23.22
C LEU A 9 22.80 21.37 -22.47
N LEU A 10 22.06 22.39 -22.91
CA LEU A 10 20.78 22.77 -22.31
C LEU A 10 19.56 22.14 -23.02
N SER A 11 19.74 21.43 -24.14
CA SER A 11 18.67 20.69 -24.82
C SER A 11 18.50 19.28 -24.25
N GLY A 12 17.98 19.16 -23.03
CA GLY A 12 17.59 17.87 -22.46
C GLY A 12 16.22 17.42 -23.01
N CYS A 13 16.16 16.32 -23.77
CA CYS A 13 14.90 15.68 -24.12
C CYS A 13 14.42 14.78 -22.97
N ALA A 14 13.37 15.19 -22.26
CA ALA A 14 12.65 14.31 -21.35
C ALA A 14 11.66 13.46 -22.16
N ARG A 15 11.77 12.13 -22.05
CA ARG A 15 10.74 11.22 -22.55
C ARG A 15 9.73 10.98 -21.43
N VAL A 16 8.47 11.31 -21.69
CA VAL A 16 7.37 10.99 -20.79
C VAL A 16 6.93 9.55 -21.09
N GLU A 17 7.22 8.63 -20.17
CA GLU A 17 6.66 7.27 -20.21
C GLU A 17 5.47 7.21 -19.27
N TYR A 18 4.29 6.93 -19.84
CA TYR A 18 3.11 6.61 -19.06
C TYR A 18 3.14 5.11 -18.75
N VAL A 19 3.22 4.78 -17.46
CA VAL A 19 3.12 3.41 -16.98
C VAL A 19 1.70 3.16 -16.49
N GLU A 20 1.11 2.05 -16.91
CA GLU A 20 -0.15 1.59 -16.32
C GLU A 20 0.11 1.15 -14.88
N VAL A 21 -0.63 1.74 -13.94
CA VAL A 21 -0.58 1.35 -12.52
C VAL A 21 -1.94 0.83 -12.09
N LEU A 22 -1.93 -0.27 -11.34
CA LEU A 22 -3.14 -0.79 -10.72
C LEU A 22 -3.55 0.13 -9.57
N ILE A 23 -4.74 0.73 -9.66
CA ILE A 23 -5.31 1.51 -8.56
C ILE A 23 -6.03 0.54 -7.62
N PRO A 24 -5.71 0.53 -6.31
CA PRO A 24 -6.44 -0.27 -5.34
C PRO A 24 -7.93 0.07 -5.38
N THR A 25 -8.77 -0.91 -5.70
CA THR A 25 -10.22 -0.76 -5.66
C THR A 25 -10.74 -0.90 -4.23
N LYS A 26 -11.91 -0.33 -3.95
CA LYS A 26 -12.52 -0.45 -2.63
C LYS A 26 -12.86 -1.92 -2.37
N CYS A 27 -12.40 -2.45 -1.24
CA CYS A 27 -12.85 -3.74 -0.75
C CYS A 27 -14.23 -3.60 -0.08
N SER A 28 -15.13 -4.55 -0.32
CA SER A 28 -16.47 -4.58 0.30
C SER A 28 -16.42 -4.93 1.79
N VAL A 29 -15.30 -5.46 2.28
CA VAL A 29 -15.12 -5.83 3.68
C VAL A 29 -15.06 -4.58 4.55
N ALA A 30 -15.93 -4.53 5.57
CA ALA A 30 -15.98 -3.44 6.52
C ALA A 30 -14.67 -3.35 7.32
N LYS A 31 -14.19 -2.11 7.54
CA LYS A 31 -13.00 -1.86 8.35
C LYS A 31 -13.24 -2.31 9.80
N ARG A 32 -12.36 -3.16 10.33
CA ARG A 32 -12.41 -3.57 11.73
C ARG A 32 -11.95 -2.45 12.67
N GLU A 33 -12.61 -2.37 13.80
CA GLU A 33 -12.20 -1.51 14.90
C GLU A 33 -10.91 -2.04 15.53
N ARG A 34 -9.97 -1.13 15.80
CA ARG A 34 -8.70 -1.48 16.41
C ARG A 34 -8.91 -1.75 17.90
N PRO A 35 -8.33 -2.81 18.48
CA PRO A 35 -8.43 -3.07 19.90
C PRO A 35 -7.90 -1.89 20.72
N SER A 36 -8.63 -1.54 21.79
CA SER A 36 -8.18 -0.57 22.78
C SER A 36 -7.11 -1.18 23.69
N LYS A 37 -6.20 -0.34 24.19
CA LYS A 37 -5.15 -0.77 25.11
C LYS A 37 -5.73 -0.89 26.52
N SER A 38 -5.70 -2.09 27.08
CA SER A 38 -6.15 -2.37 28.45
C SER A 38 -5.10 -2.04 29.51
N GLY A 39 -3.83 -1.90 29.10
CA GLY A 39 -2.70 -1.68 30.01
C GLY A 39 -2.11 -2.96 30.58
N LYS A 40 -2.76 -4.12 30.33
CA LYS A 40 -2.24 -5.45 30.69
C LYS A 40 -1.67 -6.11 29.45
N VAL A 41 -0.35 -6.34 29.44
CA VAL A 41 0.38 -6.86 28.28
C VAL A 41 -0.21 -8.16 27.73
N SER A 42 -0.54 -9.13 28.60
CA SER A 42 -1.10 -10.41 28.15
C SER A 42 -2.46 -10.26 27.46
N VAL A 43 -3.30 -9.35 27.95
CA VAL A 43 -4.62 -9.05 27.37
C VAL A 43 -4.46 -8.32 26.04
N ASP A 44 -3.57 -7.32 26.00
CA ASP A 44 -3.31 -6.51 24.81
C ASP A 44 -2.73 -7.38 23.68
N VAL A 45 -1.77 -8.25 23.99
CA VAL A 45 -1.16 -9.18 23.01
C VAL A 45 -2.21 -10.13 22.44
N LYS A 46 -3.08 -10.69 23.29
CA LYS A 46 -4.16 -11.58 22.84
C LYS A 46 -5.15 -10.85 21.91
N ALA A 47 -5.51 -9.61 22.25
CA ALA A 47 -6.42 -8.81 21.45
C ALA A 47 -5.81 -8.42 20.09
N ILE A 48 -4.52 -8.05 20.08
CA ILE A 48 -3.77 -7.76 18.86
C ILE A 48 -3.72 -9.00 17.97
N PHE A 49 -3.41 -10.18 18.54
CA PHE A 49 -3.32 -11.42 17.78
C PHE A 49 -4.66 -11.79 17.11
N ALA A 50 -5.78 -11.67 17.83
CA ALA A 50 -7.10 -11.89 17.27
C ALA A 50 -7.40 -10.89 16.13
N TYR A 51 -7.07 -9.61 16.33
CA TYR A 51 -7.25 -8.56 15.33
C TYR A 51 -6.42 -8.82 14.06
N THR A 52 -5.16 -9.24 14.20
CA THR A 52 -4.28 -9.52 13.05
C THR A 52 -4.74 -10.75 12.27
N GLN A 53 -5.11 -11.85 12.95
CA GLN A 53 -5.65 -13.04 12.28
C GLN A 53 -6.93 -12.73 11.50
N ALA A 54 -7.77 -11.88 12.08
CA ALA A 54 -8.94 -11.40 11.40
C ALA A 54 -8.51 -10.59 10.16
N LEU A 55 -7.59 -9.64 10.29
CA LEU A 55 -7.15 -8.76 9.20
C LEU A 55 -6.56 -9.54 8.02
N GLU A 56 -5.78 -10.59 8.30
CA GLU A 56 -5.25 -11.50 7.28
C GLU A 56 -6.36 -12.19 6.47
N ARG A 57 -7.47 -12.57 7.12
CA ARG A 57 -8.63 -13.15 6.42
C ARG A 57 -9.33 -12.13 5.53
N ASP A 58 -9.49 -10.90 5.99
CA ASP A 58 -10.08 -9.83 5.18
C ASP A 58 -9.21 -9.54 3.96
N LEU A 59 -7.89 -9.48 4.14
CA LEU A 59 -6.95 -9.25 3.05
C LEU A 59 -7.02 -10.35 1.99
N LYS A 60 -7.12 -11.63 2.39
CA LYS A 60 -7.32 -12.73 1.45
C LYS A 60 -8.59 -12.54 0.61
N MET A 61 -9.70 -12.17 1.24
CA MET A 61 -10.96 -11.86 0.53
C MET A 61 -10.78 -10.69 -0.45
N CYS A 62 -10.17 -9.59 0.02
CA CYS A 62 -9.99 -8.39 -0.79
C CYS A 62 -9.08 -8.61 -2.01
N ARG A 63 -8.14 -9.57 -1.91
CA ARG A 63 -7.22 -9.93 -3.01
C ARG A 63 -7.81 -10.97 -3.97
N GLY A 64 -8.98 -11.54 -3.64
CA GLY A 64 -9.57 -12.62 -4.41
C GLY A 64 -8.89 -13.98 -4.21
N ASP A 65 -8.17 -14.16 -3.10
CA ASP A 65 -7.53 -15.43 -2.77
C ASP A 65 -8.61 -16.48 -2.43
N LYS A 66 -8.43 -17.72 -2.88
CA LYS A 66 -9.34 -18.83 -2.52
C LYS A 66 -9.21 -19.11 -1.02
N ILE A 67 -10.30 -18.96 -0.28
CA ILE A 67 -10.38 -19.40 1.11
C ILE A 67 -10.55 -20.92 1.09
N GLN A 68 -9.52 -21.63 1.55
CA GLN A 68 -9.52 -23.09 1.68
C GLN A 68 -10.15 -23.52 3.00
#